data_AF-R9MFJ5-F1
#
_entry.id   AF-R9MFJ5-F1
#
_cell.length_a   1.000
_cell.length_b   1.000
_cell.length_c   1.000
_cell.angle_alpha   90.00
_cell.angle_beta   90.00
_cell.angle_gamma   90.00
#
_symmetry.space_group_name_H-M   'P 1'
#
loop_
_entity.id
_entity.type
_entity.pdbx_description
1 polymer ?
#
loop_
_entity_poly.entity_id
_entity_poly.type
_entity_poly.pdbx_seq_one_letter_code
_entity_poly.pdbx_strand_id
1 'polypeptide(L)'
;MLASGTDSEGNALAAGSLARDKIKDMEPVTLDNIFLEKAVFDVKADGGCAVVKADFPASASLFFEKAEKMCREWLDVPVPEDEAFSLLLSPYLLNGSVYVLFQNLVFAYGHEKPDGGRCLILAFDNTATIPYETGDVDYAAIVREVEAEMKRREAELTEELDDAKEEEDAARDAGAYDFGKEIADRYDPEHPEPRGNPVDKGRLRSGKQYRGIRIARRDEDA
;
A
#
# COMPACT_ATOMS: atom_id res chain seq x y z
N MET A 1 -13.22 6.00 3.66
CA MET A 1 -13.83 5.67 2.35
C MET A 1 -14.62 4.40 2.62
N LEU A 2 -15.94 4.44 2.49
CA LEU A 2 -16.86 3.48 3.12
C LEU A 2 -16.62 1.99 2.80
N ALA A 3 -15.91 1.71 1.70
CA ALA A 3 -15.57 0.36 1.27
C ALA A 3 -14.11 -0.06 1.56
N SER A 4 -13.28 0.83 2.11
CA SER A 4 -11.83 0.64 2.17
C SER A 4 -11.30 0.37 3.57
N GLY A 5 -10.50 -0.69 3.71
CA GLY A 5 -9.84 -1.10 4.95
C GLY A 5 -10.68 -2.06 5.80
N THR A 6 -10.34 -2.10 7.09
CA THR A 6 -10.97 -2.93 8.11
C THR A 6 -11.61 -2.09 9.21
N ASP A 7 -12.56 -2.68 9.94
CA ASP A 7 -13.04 -2.14 11.21
C ASP A 7 -12.03 -2.36 12.36
N SER A 8 -12.39 -1.92 13.57
CA SER A 8 -11.57 -2.06 14.78
C SER A 8 -11.31 -3.50 15.22
N GLU A 9 -12.07 -4.46 14.71
CA GLU A 9 -11.90 -5.89 14.98
C GLU A 9 -11.09 -6.61 13.88
N GLY A 10 -10.68 -5.87 12.84
CA GLY A 10 -9.94 -6.40 11.69
C GLY A 10 -10.83 -7.04 10.61
N ASN A 11 -12.15 -6.86 10.68
CA ASN A 11 -13.04 -7.34 9.62
C ASN A 11 -13.05 -6.37 8.44
N ALA A 12 -13.11 -6.89 7.21
CA ALA A 12 -13.21 -6.06 6.02
C ALA A 12 -14.46 -5.16 6.05
N LEU A 13 -14.35 -3.93 5.55
CA LEU A 13 -15.47 -2.97 5.51
C LEU A 13 -16.41 -3.15 4.32
N ALA A 14 -16.07 -4.01 3.36
CA ALA A 14 -16.89 -4.32 2.20
C ALA A 14 -16.82 -5.80 1.81
N ALA A 15 -17.88 -6.25 1.14
CA ALA A 15 -17.87 -7.47 0.34
C ALA A 15 -17.58 -7.13 -1.12
N GLY A 16 -16.93 -8.05 -1.86
CA GLY A 16 -16.67 -7.90 -3.28
C GLY A 16 -16.89 -9.17 -4.08
N SER A 17 -17.34 -9.04 -5.32
CA SER A 17 -17.46 -10.15 -6.27
C SER A 17 -17.05 -9.75 -7.68
N LEU A 18 -16.28 -10.60 -8.35
CA LEU A 18 -15.99 -10.48 -9.78
C LEU A 18 -17.00 -11.31 -10.57
N ALA A 19 -17.50 -10.75 -11.67
CA ALA A 19 -18.44 -11.43 -12.54
C ALA A 19 -18.04 -11.25 -14.01
N ARG A 20 -18.28 -12.32 -14.79
CA ARG A 20 -18.30 -12.30 -16.24
C ARG A 20 -19.72 -12.60 -16.67
N ASP A 21 -20.31 -11.69 -17.41
CA ASP A 21 -21.69 -11.78 -17.87
C ASP A 21 -21.72 -11.78 -19.40
N LYS A 22 -22.59 -12.60 -19.98
CA LYS A 22 -22.96 -12.53 -21.39
C LYS A 22 -24.22 -11.70 -21.52
N ILE A 23 -24.20 -10.67 -22.37
CA ILE A 23 -25.35 -9.81 -22.63
C ILE A 23 -26.21 -10.48 -23.71
N LYS A 24 -27.39 -10.95 -23.33
CA LYS A 24 -28.35 -11.57 -24.24
C LYS A 24 -29.69 -10.86 -24.12
N ASP A 25 -30.22 -10.40 -25.25
CA ASP A 25 -31.53 -9.71 -25.29
C ASP A 25 -31.61 -8.52 -24.31
N MET A 26 -30.50 -7.78 -24.16
CA MET A 26 -30.31 -6.67 -23.19
C MET A 26 -30.31 -7.08 -21.71
N GLU A 27 -30.28 -8.39 -21.40
CA GLU A 27 -30.17 -8.91 -20.03
C GLU A 27 -28.81 -9.58 -19.81
N PRO A 28 -28.15 -9.32 -18.67
CA PRO A 28 -26.91 -10.01 -18.31
C PRO A 28 -27.21 -11.44 -17.84
N VAL A 29 -26.49 -12.42 -18.41
CA VAL A 29 -26.48 -13.82 -17.97
C VAL A 29 -25.08 -14.15 -17.46
N THR A 30 -24.95 -14.37 -16.16
CA THR A 30 -23.65 -14.69 -15.54
C THR A 30 -23.08 -16.00 -16.05
N LEU A 31 -21.88 -15.90 -16.63
CA LEU A 31 -21.06 -17.03 -17.08
C LEU A 31 -20.19 -17.56 -15.95
N ASP A 32 -19.56 -16.65 -15.20
CA ASP A 32 -18.69 -16.97 -14.07
C ASP A 32 -18.79 -15.88 -13.00
N ASN A 33 -18.67 -16.27 -11.74
CA ASN A 33 -18.70 -15.38 -10.59
C ASN A 33 -17.78 -15.90 -9.48
N ILE A 34 -16.96 -15.01 -8.95
CA ILE A 34 -16.09 -15.28 -7.81
C ILE A 34 -16.37 -14.25 -6.72
N PHE A 35 -16.83 -14.73 -5.57
CA PHE A 35 -16.82 -13.94 -4.34
C PHE A 35 -15.38 -13.83 -3.80
N LEU A 36 -14.95 -12.60 -3.54
CA LEU A 36 -13.62 -12.29 -3.02
C LEU A 36 -13.62 -12.42 -1.49
N GLU A 37 -13.80 -13.65 -1.01
CA GLU A 37 -13.96 -13.91 0.42
C GLU A 37 -12.72 -13.50 1.22
N LYS A 38 -12.98 -12.84 2.36
CA LYS A 38 -11.97 -12.30 3.29
C LYS A 38 -11.02 -11.27 2.68
N ALA A 39 -11.29 -10.79 1.47
CA ALA A 39 -10.52 -9.71 0.89
C ALA A 39 -10.80 -8.40 1.64
N VAL A 40 -9.73 -7.66 1.93
CA VAL A 40 -9.80 -6.27 2.38
C VAL A 40 -9.57 -5.37 1.18
N PHE A 41 -10.50 -4.47 0.92
CA PHE A 41 -10.44 -3.61 -0.26
C PHE A 41 -9.82 -2.27 0.07
N ASP A 42 -9.13 -1.67 -0.89
CA ASP A 42 -8.83 -0.24 -0.92
C ASP A 42 -9.21 0.28 -2.30
N VAL A 43 -10.00 1.35 -2.34
CA VAL A 43 -10.44 1.96 -3.60
C VAL A 43 -9.80 3.33 -3.73
N LYS A 44 -9.28 3.64 -4.93
CA LYS A 44 -8.80 4.97 -5.30
C LYS A 44 -9.28 5.26 -6.71
N ALA A 45 -10.07 6.32 -6.86
CA ALA A 45 -10.52 6.79 -8.17
C ALA A 45 -9.99 8.20 -8.39
N ASP A 46 -9.27 8.39 -9.48
CA ASP A 46 -8.80 9.71 -9.93
C ASP A 46 -8.76 9.77 -11.45
N GLY A 47 -9.25 10.87 -12.02
CA GLY A 47 -9.40 11.04 -13.45
C GLY A 47 -10.21 9.91 -14.12
N GLY A 48 -9.65 9.33 -15.19
CA GLY A 48 -10.30 8.28 -15.99
C GLY A 48 -10.10 6.85 -15.47
N CYS A 49 -9.45 6.64 -14.33
CA CYS A 49 -9.13 5.30 -13.83
C CYS A 49 -9.54 5.11 -12.37
N ALA A 50 -10.21 3.98 -12.10
CA ALA A 50 -10.57 3.54 -10.76
C ALA A 50 -9.74 2.31 -10.41
N VAL A 51 -8.88 2.43 -9.40
CA VAL A 51 -8.04 1.36 -8.90
C VAL A 51 -8.67 0.73 -7.67
N VAL A 52 -8.85 -0.57 -7.70
CA VAL A 52 -9.26 -1.38 -6.57
C VAL A 52 -8.14 -2.34 -6.21
N LYS A 53 -7.63 -2.22 -5.00
CA LYS A 53 -6.71 -3.16 -4.38
C LYS A 53 -7.52 -4.11 -3.50
N ALA A 54 -7.26 -5.41 -3.59
CA ALA A 54 -7.87 -6.45 -2.78
C ALA A 54 -6.77 -7.27 -2.11
N ASP A 55 -6.63 -7.13 -0.80
CA ASP A 55 -5.69 -7.87 0.03
C ASP A 55 -6.36 -9.12 0.61
N PHE A 56 -5.78 -10.28 0.31
CA PHE A 56 -6.22 -11.58 0.79
C PHE A 56 -5.27 -12.07 1.89
N PRO A 57 -5.79 -12.53 3.05
CA PRO A 57 -4.96 -13.26 4.00
C PRO A 57 -4.53 -14.59 3.41
N ALA A 58 -3.44 -15.18 3.92
CA ALA A 58 -2.92 -16.47 3.46
C ALA A 58 -4.01 -17.58 3.41
N SER A 59 -4.96 -17.56 4.37
CA SER A 59 -6.09 -18.48 4.44
C SER A 59 -7.09 -18.38 3.27
N ALA A 60 -7.05 -17.30 2.49
CA ALA A 60 -7.94 -17.02 1.35
C ALA A 60 -7.21 -17.10 0.00
N SER A 61 -6.02 -17.71 -0.06
CA SER A 61 -5.20 -17.80 -1.27
C SER A 61 -5.94 -18.41 -2.48
N LEU A 62 -6.85 -19.35 -2.25
CA LEU A 62 -7.67 -19.94 -3.31
C LEU A 62 -8.55 -18.90 -4.03
N PHE A 63 -9.12 -17.93 -3.30
CA PHE A 63 -9.96 -16.89 -3.89
C PHE A 63 -9.12 -15.91 -4.70
N PHE A 64 -7.94 -15.56 -4.21
CA PHE A 64 -6.95 -14.79 -4.97
C PHE A 64 -6.60 -15.49 -6.29
N GLU A 65 -6.26 -16.78 -6.27
CA GLU A 65 -5.83 -17.50 -7.47
C GLU A 65 -6.92 -17.57 -8.53
N LYS A 66 -8.17 -17.81 -8.10
CA LYS A 66 -9.32 -17.81 -9.00
C LYS A 66 -9.56 -16.42 -9.58
N ALA A 67 -9.56 -15.39 -8.75
CA ALA A 67 -9.79 -14.01 -9.17
C ALA A 67 -8.71 -13.52 -10.14
N GLU A 68 -7.44 -13.75 -9.81
CA GLU A 68 -6.29 -13.39 -10.64
C GLU A 68 -6.33 -14.12 -11.99
N LYS A 69 -6.67 -15.41 -11.98
CA LYS A 69 -6.87 -16.19 -13.21
C LYS A 69 -7.98 -15.60 -14.07
N MET A 70 -9.15 -15.34 -13.49
CA MET A 70 -10.30 -14.77 -14.21
C MET A 70 -9.97 -13.40 -14.83
N CYS A 71 -9.22 -12.55 -14.11
CA CYS A 71 -8.77 -11.27 -14.62
C CYS A 71 -7.76 -11.40 -15.78
N ARG A 72 -6.79 -12.32 -15.65
CA ARG A 72 -5.82 -12.58 -16.74
C ARG A 72 -6.51 -13.12 -17.99
N GLU A 73 -7.39 -14.11 -17.82
CA GLU A 73 -8.16 -14.68 -18.93
C GLU A 73 -9.00 -13.63 -19.65
N TRP A 74 -9.54 -12.64 -18.93
CA TRP A 74 -10.26 -11.52 -19.54
C TRP A 74 -9.36 -10.59 -20.34
N LEU A 75 -8.16 -10.27 -19.84
CA LEU A 75 -7.23 -9.32 -20.46
C LEU A 75 -6.40 -9.93 -21.61
N ASP A 76 -6.19 -11.25 -21.61
CA ASP A 76 -5.35 -11.95 -22.60
C ASP A 76 -6.06 -12.22 -23.94
N VAL A 77 -7.39 -12.10 -23.99
CA VAL A 77 -8.19 -12.34 -25.20
C VAL A 77 -8.91 -11.06 -25.63
N PRO A 78 -9.17 -10.87 -26.94
CA PRO A 78 -10.09 -9.83 -27.38
C PRO A 78 -11.45 -10.00 -26.70
N VAL A 79 -11.91 -8.94 -26.04
CA VAL A 79 -13.20 -8.92 -25.35
C VAL A 79 -14.34 -9.12 -26.37
N PRO A 80 -15.16 -10.17 -26.23
CA PRO A 80 -16.35 -10.34 -27.07
C PRO A 80 -17.31 -9.15 -26.91
N GLU A 81 -17.93 -8.70 -28.00
CA GLU A 81 -18.87 -7.56 -27.97
C GLU A 81 -20.08 -7.80 -27.06
N ASP A 82 -20.44 -9.06 -26.81
CA ASP A 82 -21.58 -9.48 -25.99
C ASP A 82 -21.16 -10.03 -24.62
N GLU A 83 -19.94 -9.77 -24.14
CA GLU A 83 -19.51 -10.10 -22.79
C GLU A 83 -19.08 -8.86 -22.00
N ALA A 84 -19.34 -8.87 -20.70
CA ALA A 84 -18.95 -7.84 -19.76
C ALA A 84 -18.19 -8.46 -18.58
N PHE A 85 -17.17 -7.73 -18.10
CA PHE A 85 -16.46 -8.05 -16.88
C PHE A 85 -16.69 -6.94 -15.87
N SER A 86 -17.07 -7.32 -14.66
CA SER A 86 -17.36 -6.36 -13.61
C SER A 86 -16.87 -6.79 -12.23
N LEU A 87 -16.61 -5.79 -11.39
CA LEU A 87 -16.44 -5.94 -9.96
C LEU A 87 -17.59 -5.21 -9.27
N LEU A 88 -18.31 -5.92 -8.40
CA LEU A 88 -19.29 -5.32 -7.51
C LEU A 88 -18.68 -5.20 -6.11
N LEU A 89 -18.68 -4.00 -5.53
CA LEU A 89 -18.32 -3.77 -4.13
C LEU A 89 -19.54 -3.31 -3.33
N SER A 90 -19.76 -3.94 -2.18
CA SER A 90 -20.85 -3.63 -1.25
C SER A 90 -20.27 -3.25 0.11
N PRO A 91 -20.27 -1.95 0.49
CA PRO A 91 -19.92 -1.52 1.84
C PRO A 91 -20.87 -2.14 2.87
N TYR A 92 -20.35 -2.79 3.92
CA TYR A 92 -21.19 -3.39 4.96
C TYR A 92 -21.95 -2.34 5.77
N LEU A 93 -21.33 -1.19 5.99
CA LEU A 93 -21.91 -0.07 6.74
C LEU A 93 -23.22 0.43 6.12
N LEU A 94 -23.38 0.28 4.81
CA LEU A 94 -24.57 0.71 4.07
C LEU A 94 -25.63 -0.39 3.98
N ASN A 95 -25.37 -1.56 4.57
CA ASN A 95 -26.28 -2.71 4.65
C ASN A 95 -26.95 -3.06 3.31
N GLY A 96 -26.20 -2.94 2.21
CA GLY A 96 -26.70 -3.20 0.86
C GLY A 96 -27.70 -2.16 0.34
N SER A 97 -27.67 -0.93 0.84
CA SER A 97 -28.45 0.19 0.26
C SER A 97 -27.71 0.86 -0.90
N VAL A 98 -26.39 0.68 -0.96
CA VAL A 98 -25.51 1.22 -1.99
C VAL A 98 -24.47 0.17 -2.37
N TYR A 99 -24.21 0.04 -3.65
CA TYR A 99 -23.14 -0.80 -4.21
C TYR A 99 -22.41 -0.02 -5.29
N VAL A 100 -21.14 -0.34 -5.53
CA VAL A 100 -20.36 0.25 -6.62
C VAL A 100 -20.01 -0.83 -7.62
N LEU A 101 -20.43 -0.63 -8.86
CA LEU A 101 -20.10 -1.51 -9.99
C LEU A 101 -18.96 -0.89 -10.79
N PHE A 102 -17.82 -1.56 -10.82
CA PHE A 102 -16.70 -1.22 -11.68
C PHE A 102 -16.78 -2.07 -12.94
N GLN A 103 -16.67 -1.43 -14.10
CA GLN A 103 -16.74 -2.07 -15.42
C GLN A 103 -15.49 -1.75 -16.23
N ASN A 104 -15.29 -2.48 -17.32
CA ASN A 104 -14.16 -2.30 -18.24
C ASN A 104 -12.82 -2.39 -17.51
N LEU A 105 -12.48 -3.61 -17.07
CA LEU A 105 -11.16 -3.90 -16.52
C LEU A 105 -10.08 -3.60 -17.58
N VAL A 106 -9.13 -2.71 -17.24
CA VAL A 106 -8.03 -2.31 -18.12
C VAL A 106 -6.67 -2.85 -17.66
N PHE A 107 -6.56 -3.25 -16.39
CA PHE A 107 -5.31 -3.77 -15.82
C PHE A 107 -5.60 -4.68 -14.62
N ALA A 108 -4.83 -5.75 -14.50
CA ALA A 108 -4.82 -6.60 -13.31
C ALA A 108 -3.41 -7.09 -13.01
N TYR A 109 -3.02 -7.06 -11.73
CA TYR A 109 -1.74 -7.57 -11.27
C TYR A 109 -1.83 -8.14 -9.86
N GLY A 110 -1.35 -9.37 -9.69
CA GLY A 110 -1.27 -10.06 -8.41
C GLY A 110 0.16 -10.18 -7.90
N HIS A 111 0.37 -10.04 -6.59
CA HIS A 111 1.65 -10.34 -5.94
C HIS A 111 1.47 -10.91 -4.53
N GLU A 112 2.50 -11.58 -4.04
CA GLU A 112 2.58 -12.07 -2.67
C GLU A 112 3.14 -10.99 -1.74
N LYS A 113 2.58 -10.89 -0.54
CA LYS A 113 3.00 -9.97 0.52
C LYS A 113 3.99 -10.67 1.47
N PRO A 114 4.82 -9.92 2.22
CA PRO A 114 5.80 -10.50 3.15
C PRO A 114 5.20 -11.39 4.26
N ASP A 115 3.92 -11.18 4.60
CA ASP A 115 3.16 -11.95 5.59
C ASP A 115 2.56 -13.26 5.04
N GLY A 116 2.86 -13.61 3.78
CA GLY A 116 2.27 -14.75 3.08
C GLY A 116 0.83 -14.49 2.60
N GLY A 117 0.29 -13.30 2.84
CA GLY A 117 -0.92 -12.82 2.19
C GLY A 117 -0.68 -12.53 0.71
N ARG A 118 -1.74 -12.22 -0.03
CA ARG A 118 -1.65 -11.87 -1.45
C ARG A 118 -2.43 -10.60 -1.74
N CYS A 119 -1.98 -9.85 -2.71
CA CYS A 119 -2.59 -8.58 -3.09
C CYS A 119 -2.91 -8.62 -4.58
N LEU A 120 -4.18 -8.38 -4.92
CA LEU A 120 -4.66 -8.22 -6.30
C LEU A 120 -4.98 -6.75 -6.54
N ILE A 121 -4.31 -6.15 -7.51
CA ILE A 121 -4.54 -4.78 -7.95
C ILE A 121 -5.30 -4.83 -9.26
N LEU A 122 -6.46 -4.19 -9.30
CA LEU A 122 -7.35 -4.09 -10.46
C LEU A 122 -7.51 -2.62 -10.83
N ALA A 123 -7.48 -2.31 -12.11
CA ALA A 123 -7.78 -0.97 -12.60
C ALA A 123 -8.91 -1.06 -13.63
N PHE A 124 -9.90 -0.19 -13.46
CA PHE A 124 -11.11 -0.10 -14.27
C PHE A 124 -11.20 1.30 -14.89
N ASP A 125 -11.92 1.40 -15.99
CA ASP A 125 -12.32 2.69 -16.53
C ASP A 125 -13.27 3.38 -15.54
N ASN A 126 -12.84 4.52 -14.99
CA ASN A 126 -13.63 5.27 -14.01
C ASN A 126 -14.90 5.86 -14.66
N THR A 127 -14.87 6.13 -15.97
CA THR A 127 -16.04 6.66 -16.69
C THR A 127 -17.16 5.64 -16.84
N ALA A 128 -16.83 4.35 -16.70
CA ALA A 128 -17.77 3.23 -16.71
C ALA A 128 -18.09 2.71 -15.30
N THR A 129 -17.60 3.36 -14.25
CA THR A 129 -17.91 2.99 -12.86
C THR A 129 -19.26 3.59 -12.45
N ILE A 130 -20.16 2.75 -11.96
CA ILE A 130 -21.55 3.11 -11.69
C ILE A 130 -21.90 2.80 -10.22
N PRO A 131 -22.26 3.82 -9.41
CA PRO A 131 -22.90 3.56 -8.13
C PRO A 131 -24.36 3.16 -8.35
N TYR A 132 -24.79 2.10 -7.65
CA TYR A 132 -26.17 1.64 -7.62
C TYR A 132 -26.74 1.81 -6.22
N GLU A 133 -28.02 2.16 -6.16
CA GLU A 133 -28.74 2.38 -4.93
C GLU A 133 -30.02 1.57 -4.92
N THR A 134 -30.34 1.01 -3.76
CA THR A 134 -31.51 0.17 -3.53
C THR A 134 -32.36 0.78 -2.43
N GLY A 135 -33.38 1.54 -2.83
CA GLY A 135 -34.33 2.19 -1.91
C GLY A 135 -33.99 3.64 -1.58
N ASP A 136 -34.70 4.20 -0.59
CA ASP A 136 -34.47 5.56 -0.11
C ASP A 136 -33.20 5.62 0.75
N VAL A 137 -32.09 6.07 0.16
CA VAL A 137 -30.80 6.20 0.84
C VAL A 137 -30.75 7.47 1.69
N ASP A 138 -30.51 7.33 3.00
CA ASP A 138 -30.25 8.48 3.89
C ASP A 138 -28.78 8.93 3.74
N TYR A 139 -28.52 9.75 2.73
CA TYR A 139 -27.19 10.32 2.51
C TYR A 139 -26.69 11.18 3.67
N ALA A 140 -27.59 11.76 4.48
CA ALA A 140 -27.17 12.57 5.63
C ALA A 140 -26.57 11.67 6.72
N ALA A 141 -27.10 10.47 6.91
CA ALA A 141 -26.49 9.46 7.79
C ALA A 141 -25.14 9.00 7.23
N ILE A 142 -25.06 8.74 5.91
CA ILE A 142 -23.80 8.33 5.25
C ILE A 142 -22.71 9.39 5.45
N VAL A 143 -23.02 10.66 5.16
CA VAL A 143 -22.05 11.77 5.30
C VAL A 143 -21.56 11.88 6.74
N ARG A 144 -22.45 11.81 7.73
CA ARG A 144 -22.05 11.85 9.14
C ARG A 144 -21.10 10.71 9.51
N GLU A 145 -21.35 9.51 9.00
CA GLU A 145 -20.50 8.35 9.30
C GLU A 145 -19.14 8.46 8.58
N VAL A 146 -19.11 8.96 7.34
CA VAL A 146 -17.85 9.28 6.64
C VAL A 146 -17.07 10.33 7.42
N GLU A 147 -17.71 11.40 7.86
CA GLU A 147 -17.07 12.44 8.67
C GLU A 147 -16.53 11.88 10.00
N ALA A 148 -17.27 10.96 10.63
CA ALA A 148 -16.81 10.28 11.84
C ALA A 148 -15.61 9.35 11.58
N GLU A 149 -15.61 8.60 10.47
CA GLU A 149 -14.47 7.81 9.99
C GLU A 149 -13.24 8.69 9.73
N MET A 150 -13.42 9.81 9.04
CA MET A 150 -12.33 10.75 8.72
C MET A 150 -11.73 11.36 9.98
N LYS A 151 -12.57 11.77 10.95
CA LYS A 151 -12.09 12.27 12.25
C LYS A 151 -11.32 11.21 13.05
N ARG A 152 -11.74 9.95 13.01
CA ARG A 152 -11.00 8.84 13.66
C ARG A 152 -9.63 8.68 13.03
N ARG A 153 -9.54 8.65 11.69
CA ARG A 153 -8.26 8.57 10.97
C ARG A 153 -7.37 9.78 11.20
N GLU A 154 -7.93 10.98 11.25
CA GLU A 154 -7.15 12.19 11.59
C GLU A 154 -6.54 12.09 12.98
N ALA A 155 -7.28 11.54 13.95
CA ALA A 155 -6.78 11.33 15.31
C ALA A 155 -5.66 10.28 15.34
N GLU A 156 -5.85 9.13 14.69
CA GLU A 156 -4.83 8.08 14.56
C GLU A 156 -3.54 8.61 13.90
N LEU A 157 -3.66 9.35 12.79
CA LEU A 157 -2.51 9.97 12.11
C LEU A 157 -1.82 11.03 12.97
N THR A 158 -2.55 11.72 13.84
CA THR A 158 -1.96 12.70 14.77
C THR A 158 -1.14 11.99 15.84
N GLU A 159 -1.65 10.88 16.36
CA GLU A 159 -0.92 10.04 17.34
C GLU A 159 0.35 9.44 16.71
N GLU A 160 0.25 8.85 15.51
CA GLU A 160 1.43 8.34 14.77
C GLU A 160 2.47 9.44 14.51
N LEU A 161 2.02 10.66 14.19
CA LEU A 161 2.91 11.80 13.98
C LEU A 161 3.61 12.22 15.26
N ASP A 162 2.91 12.21 16.39
CA ASP A 162 3.49 12.59 17.67
C ASP A 162 4.49 11.53 18.17
N ASP A 163 4.18 10.24 18.03
CA ASP A 163 5.13 9.15 18.28
C ASP A 163 6.40 9.28 17.43
N ALA A 164 6.25 9.57 16.14
CA ALA A 164 7.39 9.76 15.23
C ALA A 164 8.26 10.97 15.62
N LYS A 165 7.66 12.05 16.10
CA LYS A 165 8.41 13.21 16.62
C LYS A 165 9.14 12.89 17.91
N GLU A 166 8.51 12.15 18.82
CA GLU A 166 9.17 11.71 20.05
C GLU A 166 10.39 10.83 19.74
N GLU A 167 10.30 9.95 18.74
CA GLU A 167 11.44 9.15 18.27
C GLU A 167 12.54 10.03 17.64
N GLU A 168 12.17 11.04 16.83
CA GLU A 168 13.12 12.01 16.26
C GLU A 168 13.84 12.81 17.36
N ASP A 169 13.10 13.35 18.33
CA ASP A 169 13.65 14.11 19.45
C ASP A 169 14.52 13.24 20.35
N ALA A 170 14.12 12.01 20.64
CA ALA A 170 14.96 11.05 21.38
C ALA A 170 16.26 10.71 20.62
N ALA A 171 16.21 10.55 19.29
CA ALA A 171 17.40 10.32 18.47
C ALA A 171 18.32 11.55 18.40
N ARG A 172 17.74 12.75 18.38
CA ARG A 172 18.45 14.02 18.45
C ARG A 172 19.16 14.19 19.79
N ASP A 173 18.46 13.93 20.89
CA ASP A 173 18.97 14.03 22.25
C ASP A 173 19.97 12.93 22.60
N ALA A 174 19.87 11.75 21.98
CA ALA A 174 20.84 10.65 22.07
C ALA A 174 22.16 10.92 21.31
N GLY A 175 22.33 12.11 20.72
CA GLY A 175 23.64 12.60 20.25
C GLY A 175 23.94 12.37 18.76
N ALA A 176 22.97 11.97 17.94
CA ALA A 176 23.18 11.87 16.49
C ALA A 176 23.49 13.22 15.82
N TYR A 177 23.14 14.33 16.47
CA TYR A 177 23.38 15.69 15.98
C TYR A 177 24.72 16.30 16.46
N ASP A 178 25.39 15.70 17.45
CA ASP A 178 26.60 16.27 18.06
C ASP A 178 27.86 15.95 17.24
N PHE A 179 27.89 14.81 16.53
CA PHE A 179 29.03 14.43 15.68
C PHE A 179 29.23 15.37 14.47
N GLY A 180 28.14 15.87 13.87
CA GLY A 180 28.20 16.81 12.75
C GLY A 180 28.66 18.21 13.18
N LYS A 181 28.27 18.64 14.38
CA LYS A 181 28.65 19.94 14.95
C LYS A 181 30.09 19.93 15.46
N GLU A 182 30.52 18.82 16.07
CA GLU A 182 31.90 18.63 16.53
C GLU A 182 32.90 18.58 15.35
N ILE A 183 32.50 18.04 14.19
CA ILE A 183 33.33 18.08 12.96
C ILE A 183 33.37 19.50 12.37
N ALA A 184 32.25 20.22 12.38
CA ALA A 184 32.18 21.60 11.86
C ALA A 184 33.00 22.58 12.71
N ASP A 185 32.94 22.47 14.04
CA ASP A 185 33.75 23.29 14.97
C ASP A 185 35.25 22.96 14.86
N ARG A 186 35.61 21.71 14.50
CA ARG A 186 37.00 21.31 14.23
C ARG A 186 37.56 21.86 12.91
N TYR A 187 36.69 22.35 12.02
CA TYR A 187 37.03 22.90 10.71
C TYR A 187 36.63 24.39 10.60
N ASP A 188 36.60 25.12 11.72
CA ASP A 188 36.49 26.58 11.72
C ASP A 188 37.70 27.21 10.98
N PRO A 189 37.50 27.87 9.82
CA PRO A 189 38.58 28.44 9.02
C PRO A 189 39.33 29.60 9.71
N GLU A 190 38.81 30.13 10.82
CA GLU A 190 39.37 31.32 11.49
C GLU A 190 40.40 31.02 12.58
N HIS A 191 40.67 29.75 12.92
CA HIS A 191 41.74 29.37 13.85
C HIS A 191 42.93 28.72 13.11
N PRO A 192 44.07 29.43 12.95
CA PRO A 192 45.24 28.85 12.29
C PRO A 192 45.92 27.86 13.24
N GLU A 193 45.99 26.58 12.84
CA GLU A 193 46.86 25.64 13.55
C GLU A 193 48.32 26.12 13.49
N PRO A 194 49.06 26.12 14.62
CA PRO A 194 50.47 26.46 14.61
C PRO A 194 51.24 25.39 13.84
N ARG A 195 51.88 25.78 12.74
CA ARG A 195 52.81 24.95 11.97
C ARG A 195 53.96 24.49 12.87
N GLY A 196 53.88 23.25 13.37
CA GLY A 196 54.98 22.55 14.02
C GLY A 196 55.92 21.95 12.97
N ASN A 197 57.17 22.42 12.97
CA ASN A 197 58.28 21.92 12.14
C ASN A 197 58.72 20.48 12.50
N PRO A 198 59.52 19.81 11.64
CA PRO A 198 59.55 18.35 11.57
C PRO A 198 60.65 17.66 12.42
N VAL A 199 60.39 16.37 12.66
CA VAL A 199 61.28 15.23 13.03
C VAL A 199 61.72 15.10 14.49
N ASP A 200 61.35 13.97 15.14
CA ASP A 200 62.39 13.08 15.67
C ASP A 200 61.98 11.59 15.68
N LYS A 201 62.92 10.75 15.27
CA LYS A 201 62.80 9.29 15.17
C LYS A 201 63.06 8.66 16.54
N GLY A 202 62.12 7.83 17.00
CA GLY A 202 62.46 6.68 17.83
C GLY A 202 61.70 6.60 19.16
N ARG A 203 60.74 5.67 19.21
CA ARG A 203 60.80 4.48 20.07
C ARG A 203 59.53 3.66 19.88
N LEU A 204 59.71 2.42 19.43
CA LEU A 204 58.69 1.37 19.53
C LEU A 204 58.30 1.17 21.00
N ARG A 205 57.00 1.15 21.27
CA ARG A 205 56.41 0.36 22.36
C ARG A 205 55.11 -0.29 21.90
N SER A 206 55.25 -1.56 21.49
CA SER A 206 54.45 -2.71 21.91
C SER A 206 52.97 -2.48 22.29
N GLY A 207 52.09 -3.04 21.46
CA GLY A 207 51.04 -3.94 21.95
C GLY A 207 49.63 -3.38 22.07
N LYS A 208 48.80 -3.64 21.06
CA LYS A 208 47.62 -4.53 21.20
C LYS A 208 47.06 -4.87 19.83
N GLN A 209 47.09 -6.17 19.55
CA GLN A 209 46.65 -6.81 18.33
C GLN A 209 45.17 -7.16 18.52
N TYR A 210 44.26 -6.46 17.83
CA TYR A 210 42.90 -6.98 17.63
C TYR A 210 42.84 -7.69 16.27
N ARG A 211 42.48 -8.97 16.33
CA ARG A 211 42.35 -9.91 15.22
C ARG A 211 41.03 -9.67 14.48
N GLY A 212 41.11 -9.66 13.14
CA GLY A 212 40.07 -10.07 12.18
C GLY A 212 38.88 -9.11 12.08
N ILE A 213 38.32 -8.78 10.91
CA ILE A 213 38.19 -9.54 9.67
C ILE A 213 38.36 -8.58 8.47
N ARG A 214 38.91 -9.15 7.39
CA ARG A 214 39.31 -8.49 6.15
C ARG A 214 38.10 -8.10 5.29
N ILE A 215 38.04 -6.85 4.84
CA ILE A 215 37.24 -6.45 3.70
C ILE A 215 38.08 -6.74 2.45
N ALA A 216 37.62 -7.67 1.61
CA ALA A 216 38.20 -7.87 0.28
C ALA A 216 37.49 -6.94 -0.71
N ARG A 217 38.21 -5.92 -1.19
CA ARG A 217 37.94 -5.20 -2.44
C ARG A 217 39.28 -4.97 -3.12
N ARG A 218 39.48 -5.54 -4.30
CA ARG A 218 39.78 -4.92 -5.62
C ARG A 218 40.90 -5.78 -6.23
N ASP A 219 41.14 -5.91 -7.52
CA ASP A 219 40.64 -5.31 -8.76
C ASP A 219 41.09 -6.27 -9.89
N GLU A 220 40.61 -5.94 -11.08
CA GLU A 220 41.07 -6.22 -12.44
C GLU A 220 42.59 -6.50 -12.66
N ASP A 221 42.80 -7.17 -13.82
CA ASP A 221 44.00 -7.24 -14.68
C ASP A 221 45.14 -8.22 -14.35
N ALA A 222 45.08 -9.38 -15.03
CA ALA A 222 46.14 -9.89 -15.93
C ALA A 222 45.62 -11.04 -16.81
#